data_AF-A0A927RBT0-F1
#
_entry.id   AF-A0A927RBT0-F1
#
_cell.length_a   1.000
_cell.length_b   1.000
_cell.length_c   1.000
_cell.angle_alpha   90.00
_cell.angle_beta   90.00
_cell.angle_gamma   90.00
#
_symmetry.space_group_name_H-M   'P 1'
#
loop_
_entity.id
_entity.type
_entity.pdbx_description
1 polymer ?
#
loop_
_entity_poly.entity_id
_entity_poly.type
_entity_poly.pdbx_seq_one_letter_code
_entity_poly.pdbx_strand_id
1 'polypeptide(L)'
;MSALLLVSAGCAAAAVALLVPDPPGVVLDRRLHRHGGRLVVPHGKSGLPPALGAWIRRLGLERPTRRTERRQRAAVLEAVEVLAAELRSGRSSDQALRSASGVLGALVPVAAVSRMGGDVPSALRAVRVPGTESLSRLAVAWAVAGGSGSGLAGALDRIAHGLRAEERLRQEVATALAAPRATARMLACLPLLGLGLGASTGANPFGFLFGTPIGLGCLVVGSTLAGLGLLWVERLARRAEEGP
;
A
#
# COMPACT_ATOMS: atom_id res chain seq x y z
N MET A 1 5.52 -30.91 -24.64
CA MET A 1 6.32 -31.05 -23.39
C MET A 1 6.78 -29.70 -22.81
N SER A 2 7.17 -28.72 -23.63
CA SER A 2 7.65 -27.40 -23.15
C SER A 2 6.57 -26.48 -22.53
N ALA A 3 5.30 -26.61 -22.94
CA ALA A 3 4.19 -25.79 -22.40
C ALA A 3 3.78 -26.17 -20.97
N LEU A 4 3.88 -27.45 -20.58
CA LEU A 4 3.57 -27.88 -19.20
C LEU A 4 4.63 -27.44 -18.19
N LEU A 5 5.91 -27.35 -18.61
CA LEU A 5 7.00 -26.85 -17.76
C LEU A 5 6.91 -25.33 -17.53
N LEU A 6 6.40 -24.58 -18.49
CA LEU A 6 6.12 -23.13 -18.35
C LEU A 6 4.98 -22.85 -17.37
N VAL A 7 3.95 -23.69 -17.37
CA VAL A 7 2.81 -23.57 -16.44
C VAL A 7 3.18 -24.02 -15.02
N SER A 8 4.02 -25.06 -14.87
CA SER A 8 4.44 -25.55 -13.56
C SER A 8 5.45 -24.63 -12.86
N ALA A 9 6.41 -24.07 -13.61
CA ALA A 9 7.34 -23.06 -13.11
C ALA A 9 6.62 -21.74 -12.74
N GLY A 10 5.55 -21.39 -13.46
CA GLY A 10 4.69 -20.25 -13.13
C GLY A 10 3.91 -20.41 -11.82
N CYS A 11 3.47 -21.62 -11.49
CA CYS A 11 2.69 -21.88 -10.27
C CYS A 11 3.56 -21.97 -9.01
N ALA A 12 4.74 -22.59 -9.08
CA ALA A 12 5.68 -22.66 -7.95
C ALA A 12 6.25 -21.27 -7.58
N ALA A 13 6.52 -20.41 -8.56
CA ALA A 13 6.98 -19.05 -8.33
C ALA A 13 5.90 -18.14 -7.72
N ALA A 14 4.61 -18.38 -8.02
CA ALA A 14 3.48 -17.67 -7.41
C ALA A 14 3.34 -17.97 -5.92
N ALA A 15 3.55 -19.24 -5.53
CA ALA A 15 3.51 -19.67 -4.14
C ALA A 15 4.63 -19.04 -3.30
N VAL A 16 5.84 -18.90 -3.87
CA VAL A 16 6.98 -18.25 -3.20
C VAL A 16 6.79 -16.73 -3.10
N ALA A 17 6.26 -16.07 -4.15
CA ALA A 17 6.00 -14.63 -4.14
C ALA A 17 4.90 -14.22 -3.14
N LEU A 18 3.96 -15.12 -2.83
CA LEU A 18 2.95 -14.93 -1.78
C LEU A 18 3.47 -15.25 -0.37
N LEU A 19 4.57 -16.00 -0.26
CA LEU A 19 5.22 -16.34 1.01
C LEU A 19 6.20 -15.26 1.50
N VAL A 20 6.74 -14.44 0.59
CA VAL A 20 7.64 -13.33 0.96
C VAL A 20 6.80 -12.15 1.47
N PRO A 21 6.92 -11.79 2.76
CA PRO A 21 6.08 -10.78 3.38
C PRO A 21 6.37 -9.37 2.86
N ASP A 22 5.34 -8.54 2.78
CA ASP A 22 5.48 -7.08 2.91
C ASP A 22 6.20 -6.84 4.26
N PRO A 23 7.42 -6.28 4.29
CA PRO A 23 8.16 -6.19 5.54
C PRO A 23 7.33 -5.37 6.54
N PRO A 24 7.10 -5.87 7.77
CA PRO A 24 6.51 -5.08 8.83
C PRO A 24 7.38 -3.84 9.00
N GLY A 25 6.76 -2.69 9.30
CA GLY A 25 7.41 -1.40 9.35
C GLY A 25 8.74 -1.41 10.12
N VAL A 26 9.85 -1.66 9.41
CA VAL A 26 11.17 -1.28 9.86
C VAL A 26 11.17 0.23 9.70
N VAL A 27 11.06 0.89 10.85
CA VAL A 27 11.55 2.23 11.10
C VAL A 27 13.04 2.20 10.76
N LEU A 28 13.38 2.20 9.47
CA LEU A 28 14.75 2.37 9.03
C LEU A 28 14.95 3.88 8.90
N ASP A 29 15.50 4.40 9.99
CA ASP A 29 16.05 5.73 10.15
C ASP A 29 16.70 6.21 8.85
N ARG A 30 16.19 7.35 8.36
CA ARG A 30 16.61 8.03 7.13
C ARG A 30 17.96 8.75 7.35
N ARG A 31 18.99 8.03 7.81
CA ARG A 31 20.35 8.58 8.01
C ARG A 31 21.48 7.89 7.28
N LEU A 32 21.22 6.88 6.45
CA LEU A 32 22.27 6.27 5.63
C LEU A 32 21.80 6.06 4.20
N HIS A 33 22.09 7.05 3.34
CA HIS A 33 22.75 6.89 2.04
C HIS A 33 22.45 8.08 1.12
N ARG A 34 23.18 9.16 1.44
CA ARG A 34 23.46 10.30 0.55
C ARG A 34 24.57 9.97 -0.46
N HIS A 35 24.79 8.70 -0.80
CA HIS A 35 25.83 8.33 -1.78
C HIS A 35 25.25 7.52 -2.91
N GLY A 36 25.40 8.11 -4.10
CA GLY A 36 25.07 7.51 -5.38
C GLY A 36 25.83 6.21 -5.55
N GLY A 37 25.09 5.17 -5.86
CA GLY A 37 25.60 3.88 -6.29
C GLY A 37 24.68 3.40 -7.39
N ARG A 38 25.08 3.67 -8.63
CA ARG A 38 24.44 3.13 -9.83
C ARG A 38 24.59 1.61 -9.75
N LEU A 39 23.52 0.92 -9.37
CA LEU A 39 23.47 -0.55 -9.30
C LEU A 39 23.64 -1.11 -10.72
N VAL A 40 24.86 -1.50 -11.05
CA VAL A 40 25.20 -2.33 -12.20
C VAL A 40 24.72 -3.74 -11.88
N VAL A 41 23.73 -4.23 -12.63
CA VAL A 41 23.27 -5.62 -12.55
C VAL A 41 24.22 -6.48 -13.39
N PRO A 42 24.89 -7.49 -12.80
CA PRO A 42 25.78 -8.37 -13.56
C PRO A 42 24.97 -9.27 -14.49
N HIS A 43 25.26 -9.20 -15.79
CA HIS A 43 24.71 -10.09 -16.81
C HIS A 43 25.43 -11.45 -16.75
N GLY A 44 25.14 -12.23 -15.71
CA GLY A 44 25.55 -13.63 -15.60
C GLY A 44 24.56 -14.54 -16.31
N LYS A 45 25.04 -15.40 -17.21
CA LYS A 45 24.26 -16.39 -17.96
C LYS A 45 23.72 -17.49 -17.03
N SER A 46 22.73 -17.19 -16.22
CA SER A 46 21.87 -18.19 -15.56
C SER A 46 20.61 -18.35 -16.41
N GLY A 47 20.26 -19.59 -16.77
CA GLY A 47 19.12 -19.96 -17.61
C GLY A 47 17.73 -19.68 -17.01
N LEU A 48 17.49 -18.46 -16.55
CA LEU A 48 16.19 -17.98 -16.11
C LEU A 48 15.50 -17.31 -17.32
N PRO A 49 14.26 -17.70 -17.66
CA PRO A 49 13.56 -17.11 -18.79
C PRO A 49 13.29 -15.62 -18.52
N PRO A 50 13.46 -14.73 -19.51
CA PRO A 50 13.23 -13.28 -19.37
C PRO A 50 11.79 -12.92 -18.94
N ALA A 51 10.85 -13.86 -19.14
CA ALA A 51 9.48 -13.77 -18.65
C ALA A 51 9.40 -13.70 -17.11
N LEU A 52 10.28 -14.40 -16.38
CA LEU A 52 10.29 -14.41 -14.92
C LEU A 52 10.66 -13.01 -14.36
N GLY A 53 11.62 -12.32 -14.97
CA GLY A 53 12.02 -10.96 -14.57
C GLY A 53 10.98 -9.88 -14.91
N ALA A 54 10.22 -10.05 -16.01
CA ALA A 54 9.08 -9.20 -16.31
C ALA A 54 7.87 -9.47 -15.40
N TRP A 55 7.67 -10.72 -15.00
CA TRP A 55 6.57 -11.18 -14.15
C TRP A 55 6.79 -10.80 -12.67
N ILE A 56 8.03 -10.91 -12.15
CA ILE A 56 8.42 -10.38 -10.82
C ILE A 56 8.23 -8.86 -10.75
N ARG A 57 8.55 -8.12 -11.82
CA ARG A 57 8.24 -6.67 -11.90
C ARG A 57 6.73 -6.38 -11.87
N ARG A 58 5.91 -7.20 -12.55
CA ARG A 58 4.44 -7.09 -12.56
C ARG A 58 3.77 -7.50 -11.25
N LEU A 59 4.38 -8.40 -10.47
CA LEU A 59 3.82 -8.92 -9.21
C LEU A 59 4.30 -8.19 -7.95
N GLY A 60 5.49 -7.57 -7.98
CA GLY A 60 6.15 -7.17 -6.73
C GLY A 60 6.63 -5.73 -6.59
N LEU A 61 6.84 -4.93 -7.64
CA LEU A 61 7.73 -3.76 -7.50
C LEU A 61 7.25 -2.42 -8.09
N GLU A 62 5.98 -2.28 -8.43
CA GLU A 62 5.38 -0.97 -8.72
C GLU A 62 4.20 -0.62 -7.79
N ARG A 63 4.33 -0.92 -6.48
CA ARG A 63 3.50 -0.27 -5.44
C ARG A 63 4.28 0.54 -4.38
N PRO A 64 5.37 1.28 -4.71
CA PRO A 64 5.85 2.32 -3.81
C PRO A 64 4.79 3.41 -3.55
N THR A 65 3.72 3.45 -4.37
CA THR A 65 2.58 4.34 -4.24
C THR A 65 1.76 4.12 -2.98
N ARG A 66 1.42 2.89 -2.55
CA ARG A 66 0.51 2.70 -1.40
C ARG A 66 1.06 3.23 -0.06
N ARG A 67 2.35 3.04 0.20
CA ARG A 67 2.99 3.61 1.41
C ARG A 67 3.05 5.13 1.33
N THR A 68 3.31 5.66 0.13
CA THR A 68 3.36 7.10 -0.13
C THR A 68 1.97 7.72 -0.01
N GLU A 69 0.93 7.12 -0.58
CA GLU A 69 -0.48 7.51 -0.47
C GLU A 69 -0.96 7.50 0.98
N ARG A 70 -0.63 6.47 1.76
CA ARG A 70 -0.95 6.43 3.20
C ARG A 70 -0.32 7.58 3.96
N ARG A 71 0.97 7.86 3.69
CA ARG A 71 1.67 9.01 4.28
C ARG A 71 1.04 10.34 3.86
N GLN A 72 0.65 10.48 2.59
CA GLN A 72 -0.02 11.66 2.08
C GLN A 72 -1.38 11.86 2.75
N ARG A 73 -2.19 10.80 2.90
CA ARG A 73 -3.49 10.88 3.60
C ARG A 73 -3.34 11.31 5.06
N ALA A 74 -2.34 10.77 5.77
CA ALA A 74 -2.03 11.18 7.13
C ALA A 74 -1.58 12.65 7.19
N ALA A 75 -0.70 13.07 6.26
CA ALA A 75 -0.26 14.46 6.16
C ALA A 75 -1.39 15.43 5.79
N VAL A 76 -2.39 15.00 4.99
CA VAL A 76 -3.59 15.78 4.69
C VAL A 76 -4.43 15.97 5.94
N LEU A 77 -4.67 14.92 6.71
CA LEU A 77 -5.38 15.03 7.98
C LEU A 77 -4.66 16.01 8.93
N GLU A 78 -3.36 15.82 9.15
CA GLU A 78 -2.55 16.68 10.00
C GLU A 78 -2.55 18.14 9.51
N ALA A 79 -2.42 18.36 8.19
CA ALA A 79 -2.49 19.71 7.61
C ALA A 79 -3.87 20.37 7.80
N VAL A 80 -4.97 19.62 7.68
CA VAL A 80 -6.33 20.13 7.95
C VAL A 80 -6.50 20.46 9.43
N GLU A 81 -5.93 19.66 10.34
CA GLU A 81 -5.97 19.92 11.78
C GLU A 81 -5.18 21.17 12.17
N VAL A 82 -3.96 21.33 11.62
CA VAL A 82 -3.15 22.55 11.79
C VAL A 82 -3.92 23.75 11.26
N LEU A 83 -4.48 23.66 10.06
CA LEU A 83 -5.27 24.74 9.46
C LEU A 83 -6.47 25.13 10.33
N ALA A 84 -7.21 24.14 10.86
CA ALA A 84 -8.34 24.39 11.75
C ALA A 84 -7.91 25.05 13.07
N ALA A 85 -6.81 24.58 13.67
CA ALA A 85 -6.27 25.11 14.92
C ALA A 85 -5.79 26.56 14.77
N GLU A 86 -5.06 26.85 13.69
CA GLU A 86 -4.55 28.20 13.39
C GLU A 86 -5.71 29.17 13.18
N LEU A 87 -6.73 28.80 12.39
CA LEU A 87 -7.91 29.65 12.18
C LEU A 87 -8.71 29.87 13.47
N ARG A 88 -8.85 28.83 14.31
CA ARG A 88 -9.52 28.95 15.63
C ARG A 88 -8.76 29.87 16.59
N SER A 89 -7.43 29.91 16.47
CA SER A 89 -6.59 30.86 17.23
C SER A 89 -6.68 32.30 16.74
N GLY A 90 -7.48 32.57 15.70
CA GLY A 90 -7.67 33.90 15.13
C GLY A 90 -6.60 34.32 14.12
N ARG A 91 -5.74 33.40 13.67
CA ARG A 91 -4.76 33.69 12.62
C ARG A 91 -5.44 33.81 11.26
N SER A 92 -4.81 34.61 10.40
CA SER A 92 -5.30 34.83 9.04
C SER A 92 -5.19 33.57 8.18
N SER A 93 -6.08 33.44 7.19
CA SER A 93 -6.14 32.28 6.31
C SER A 93 -4.84 32.02 5.54
N ASP A 94 -4.08 33.09 5.22
CA ASP A 94 -2.77 32.98 4.59
C ASP A 94 -1.69 32.42 5.53
N GLN A 95 -1.72 32.75 6.83
CA GLN A 95 -0.81 32.21 7.84
C GLN A 95 -1.13 30.74 8.10
N ALA A 96 -2.41 30.42 8.27
CA ALA A 96 -2.86 29.06 8.51
C ALA A 96 -2.49 28.12 7.34
N LEU A 97 -2.65 28.56 6.08
CA LEU A 97 -2.21 27.83 4.89
C LEU A 97 -0.69 27.65 4.82
N ARG A 98 0.09 28.65 5.24
CA ARG A 98 1.55 28.51 5.32
C ARG A 98 1.95 27.44 6.33
N SER A 99 1.36 27.45 7.52
CA SER A 99 1.61 26.43 8.56
C SER A 99 1.25 25.03 8.04
N ALA A 100 0.07 24.86 7.43
CA ALA A 100 -0.37 23.60 6.83
C ALA A 100 0.54 23.12 5.68
N SER A 101 1.13 24.04 4.91
CA SER A 101 2.07 23.71 3.83
C SER A 101 3.42 23.15 4.32
N GLY A 102 3.80 23.45 5.57
CA GLY A 102 4.97 22.85 6.22
C GLY A 102 4.77 21.36 6.54
N VAL A 103 3.52 20.95 6.77
CA VAL A 103 3.13 19.55 6.98
C VAL A 103 2.92 18.85 5.64
N LEU A 104 2.13 19.46 4.74
CA LEU A 104 1.81 18.91 3.43
C LEU A 104 2.39 19.79 2.33
N GLY A 105 3.53 19.38 1.78
CA GLY A 105 4.22 20.12 0.71
C GLY A 105 3.38 20.37 -0.55
N ALA A 106 2.34 19.56 -0.78
CA ALA A 106 1.38 19.77 -1.88
C ALA A 106 0.55 21.06 -1.74
N LEU A 107 0.48 21.66 -0.54
CA LEU A 107 -0.21 22.93 -0.29
C LEU A 107 0.67 24.15 -0.52
N VAL A 108 1.98 24.01 -0.79
CA VAL A 108 2.88 25.15 -1.03
C VAL A 108 2.36 26.07 -2.17
N PRO A 109 1.93 25.56 -3.33
CA PRO A 109 1.34 26.41 -4.38
C PRO A 109 0.02 27.07 -3.93
N VAL A 110 -0.79 26.38 -3.12
CA VAL A 110 -2.08 26.87 -2.61
C VAL A 110 -1.86 28.03 -1.63
N ALA A 111 -0.87 27.92 -0.74
CA ALA A 111 -0.48 28.99 0.17
C ALA A 111 0.04 30.23 -0.58
N ALA A 112 0.76 30.04 -1.69
CA ALA A 112 1.18 31.13 -2.56
C ALA A 112 -0.02 31.84 -3.21
N VAL A 113 -0.98 31.08 -3.76
CA VAL A 113 -2.22 31.64 -4.34
C VAL A 113 -3.01 32.45 -3.31
N SER A 114 -3.14 31.94 -2.08
CA SER A 114 -3.83 32.66 -1.00
C SER A 114 -3.15 33.98 -0.65
N ARG A 115 -1.81 34.02 -0.59
CA ARG A 115 -1.05 35.25 -0.33
C ARG A 115 -1.23 36.31 -1.41
N MET A 116 -1.48 35.91 -2.64
CA MET A 116 -1.73 36.81 -3.77
C MET A 116 -3.22 37.21 -3.87
N GLY A 117 -4.08 36.77 -2.95
CA GLY A 117 -5.52 37.00 -3.02
C GLY A 117 -6.23 36.25 -4.16
N GLY A 118 -5.60 35.18 -4.67
CA GLY A 118 -6.17 34.37 -5.75
C GLY A 118 -7.20 33.33 -5.28
N ASP A 119 -7.72 32.57 -6.24
CA ASP A 119 -8.75 31.55 -6.01
C ASP A 119 -8.18 30.27 -5.36
N VAL A 120 -8.21 30.24 -4.02
CA VAL A 120 -7.76 29.11 -3.19
C VAL A 120 -8.54 27.82 -3.48
N PRO A 121 -9.89 27.82 -3.57
CA PRO A 121 -10.65 26.62 -3.97
C PRO A 121 -10.18 25.98 -5.28
N SER A 122 -9.90 26.78 -6.32
CA SER A 122 -9.40 26.23 -7.59
C SER A 122 -7.98 25.68 -7.46
N ALA A 123 -7.11 26.34 -6.71
CA ALA A 123 -5.75 25.83 -6.43
C ALA A 123 -5.78 24.50 -5.66
N LEU A 124 -6.70 24.33 -4.70
CA LEU A 124 -6.89 23.07 -3.97
C LEU A 124 -7.36 21.94 -4.90
N ARG A 125 -8.28 22.23 -5.82
CA ARG A 125 -8.77 21.23 -6.81
C ARG A 125 -7.70 20.84 -7.84
N ALA A 126 -6.74 21.71 -8.09
CA ALA A 126 -5.63 21.46 -9.02
C ALA A 126 -4.56 20.50 -8.46
N VAL A 127 -4.56 20.20 -7.15
CA VAL A 127 -3.64 19.23 -6.57
C VAL A 127 -3.99 17.81 -7.02
N ARG A 128 -3.06 17.13 -7.70
CA ARG A 128 -3.23 15.78 -8.27
C ARG A 128 -2.26 14.74 -7.71
N VAL A 129 -1.86 14.89 -6.44
CA VAL A 129 -0.96 13.94 -5.78
C VAL A 129 -1.76 12.75 -5.23
N PRO A 130 -1.33 11.49 -5.44
CA PRO A 130 -1.99 10.33 -4.85
C PRO A 130 -2.06 10.44 -3.32
N GLY A 131 -3.24 10.23 -2.75
CA GLY A 131 -3.48 10.38 -1.31
C GLY A 131 -3.94 11.78 -0.87
N THR A 132 -4.12 12.72 -1.80
CA THR A 132 -4.65 14.07 -1.50
C THR A 132 -6.08 14.28 -2.00
N GLU A 133 -6.83 13.21 -2.24
CA GLU A 133 -8.19 13.28 -2.80
C GLU A 133 -9.15 14.08 -1.89
N SER A 134 -8.93 14.01 -0.57
CA SER A 134 -9.71 14.72 0.45
C SER A 134 -9.55 16.25 0.41
N LEU A 135 -8.55 16.79 -0.30
CA LEU A 135 -8.41 18.24 -0.51
C LEU A 135 -9.58 18.84 -1.32
N SER A 136 -10.31 18.02 -2.07
CA SER A 136 -11.55 18.43 -2.71
C SER A 136 -12.62 18.86 -1.70
N ARG A 137 -12.76 18.14 -0.58
CA ARG A 137 -13.67 18.49 0.52
C ARG A 137 -13.28 19.81 1.18
N LEU A 138 -11.96 20.02 1.34
CA LEU A 138 -11.40 21.29 1.79
C LEU A 138 -11.74 22.44 0.83
N ALA A 139 -11.59 22.25 -0.47
CA ALA A 139 -11.92 23.26 -1.49
C ALA A 139 -13.39 23.69 -1.44
N VAL A 140 -14.30 22.73 -1.23
CA VAL A 140 -15.74 23.00 -1.09
C VAL A 140 -16.01 23.78 0.19
N ALA A 141 -15.48 23.34 1.33
CA ALA A 141 -15.64 24.05 2.60
C ALA A 141 -15.08 25.49 2.53
N TRP A 142 -13.95 25.67 1.86
CA TRP A 142 -13.34 26.99 1.65
C TRP A 142 -14.21 27.91 0.80
N ALA A 143 -14.77 27.38 -0.30
CA ALA A 143 -15.65 28.14 -1.19
C ALA A 143 -16.94 28.57 -0.47
N VAL A 144 -17.53 27.69 0.34
CA VAL A 144 -18.76 27.99 1.11
C VAL A 144 -18.50 29.00 2.22
N ALA A 145 -17.36 28.90 2.92
CA ALA A 145 -17.02 29.83 4.00
C ALA A 145 -16.41 31.17 3.52
N GLY A 146 -16.22 31.34 2.20
CA GLY A 146 -15.61 32.54 1.63
C GLY A 146 -14.20 32.84 2.14
N GLY A 147 -13.47 31.83 2.63
CA GLY A 147 -12.14 32.02 3.24
C GLY A 147 -12.13 32.75 4.59
N SER A 148 -13.28 32.96 5.22
CA SER A 148 -13.41 33.63 6.53
C SER A 148 -13.08 32.69 7.69
N GLY A 149 -12.21 33.12 8.62
CA GLY A 149 -11.57 32.24 9.61
C GLY A 149 -12.52 31.50 10.57
N SER A 150 -13.56 32.15 11.10
CA SER A 150 -14.44 31.54 12.12
C SER A 150 -15.38 30.46 11.57
N GLY A 151 -16.01 30.72 10.43
CA GLY A 151 -16.89 29.74 9.76
C GLY A 151 -16.12 28.59 9.12
N LEU A 152 -14.93 28.87 8.60
CA LEU A 152 -14.07 27.87 8.00
C LEU A 152 -13.50 26.90 9.05
N ALA A 153 -13.04 27.39 10.20
CA ALA A 153 -12.48 26.54 11.26
C ALA A 153 -13.43 25.39 11.66
N GLY A 154 -14.71 25.69 11.89
CA GLY A 154 -15.71 24.67 12.23
C GLY A 154 -16.00 23.67 11.09
N ALA A 155 -15.91 24.11 9.83
CA ALA A 155 -16.02 23.20 8.69
C ALA A 155 -14.80 22.28 8.57
N LEU A 156 -13.59 22.80 8.82
CA LEU A 156 -12.36 22.02 8.85
C LEU A 156 -12.35 20.99 9.98
N ASP A 157 -12.88 21.34 11.15
CA ASP A 157 -13.05 20.38 12.23
C ASP A 157 -13.91 19.20 11.82
N ARG A 158 -15.04 19.45 11.14
CA ARG A 158 -15.89 18.36 10.63
C ARG A 158 -15.16 17.50 9.60
N ILE A 159 -14.37 18.11 8.72
CA ILE A 159 -13.52 17.38 7.77
C ILE A 159 -12.49 16.54 8.51
N ALA A 160 -11.77 17.10 9.49
CA ALA A 160 -10.77 16.39 10.28
C ALA A 160 -11.40 15.22 11.06
N HIS A 161 -12.57 15.42 11.67
CA HIS A 161 -13.30 14.34 12.35
C HIS A 161 -13.69 13.23 11.37
N GLY A 162 -14.19 13.57 10.18
CA GLY A 162 -14.49 12.59 9.15
C GLY A 162 -13.26 11.80 8.70
N LEU A 163 -12.14 12.48 8.44
CA LEU A 163 -10.88 11.85 8.04
C LEU A 163 -10.31 10.94 9.14
N ARG A 164 -10.38 11.35 10.41
CA ARG A 164 -10.02 10.50 11.56
C ARG A 164 -10.92 9.27 11.67
N ALA A 165 -12.23 9.43 11.47
CA ALA A 165 -13.16 8.31 11.50
C ALA A 165 -12.86 7.29 10.38
N GLU A 166 -12.60 7.76 9.16
CA GLU A 166 -12.17 6.90 8.05
C GLU A 166 -10.89 6.12 8.40
N GLU A 167 -9.90 6.76 9.03
CA GLU A 167 -8.65 6.07 9.42
C GLU A 167 -8.85 5.07 10.56
N ARG A 168 -9.70 5.40 11.56
CA ARG A 168 -10.07 4.45 12.62
C ARG A 168 -10.77 3.22 12.07
N LEU A 169 -11.74 3.40 11.18
CA LEU A 169 -12.43 2.29 10.51
C LEU A 169 -11.45 1.40 9.75
N ARG A 170 -10.48 1.97 9.04
CA ARG A 170 -9.43 1.18 8.37
C ARG A 170 -8.58 0.39 9.36
N GLN A 171 -8.23 0.98 10.50
CA GLN A 171 -7.46 0.31 11.55
C GLN A 171 -8.27 -0.83 12.19
N GLU A 172 -9.55 -0.59 12.49
CA GLU A 172 -10.48 -1.60 13.02
C GLU A 172 -10.68 -2.77 12.06
N VAL A 173 -10.85 -2.51 10.76
CA VAL A 173 -10.92 -3.56 9.74
C VAL A 173 -9.60 -4.32 9.67
N ALA A 174 -8.46 -3.63 9.73
CA ALA A 174 -7.15 -4.27 9.69
C ALA A 174 -6.90 -5.18 10.91
N THR A 175 -7.33 -4.76 12.10
CA THR A 175 -7.21 -5.55 13.34
C THR A 175 -8.18 -6.73 13.35
N ALA A 176 -9.44 -6.53 12.94
CA ALA A 176 -10.44 -7.58 12.84
C ALA A 176 -10.00 -8.70 11.87
N LEU A 177 -9.33 -8.34 10.78
CA LEU A 177 -8.80 -9.30 9.81
C LEU A 177 -7.44 -9.91 10.21
N ALA A 178 -6.80 -9.47 11.29
CA ALA A 178 -5.50 -9.98 11.71
C ALA A 178 -5.57 -11.46 12.14
N ALA A 179 -6.57 -11.81 12.95
CA ALA A 179 -6.75 -13.19 13.42
C ALA A 179 -7.13 -14.17 12.29
N PRO A 180 -8.12 -13.89 11.43
CA PRO A 180 -8.41 -14.72 10.25
C PRO A 180 -7.21 -14.87 9.30
N ARG A 181 -6.41 -13.81 9.12
CA ARG A 181 -5.18 -13.90 8.30
C ARG A 181 -4.12 -14.78 8.97
N ALA A 182 -4.00 -14.76 10.29
CA ALA A 182 -3.05 -15.60 11.02
C ALA A 182 -3.37 -17.09 10.89
N THR A 183 -4.64 -17.49 11.05
CA THR A 183 -5.07 -18.89 10.89
C THR A 183 -4.94 -19.36 9.44
N ALA A 184 -5.32 -18.52 8.47
CA ALA A 184 -5.12 -18.83 7.05
C ALA A 184 -3.64 -19.06 6.72
N ARG A 185 -2.72 -18.27 7.30
CA ARG A 185 -1.26 -18.47 7.16
C ARG A 185 -0.79 -19.76 7.79
N MET A 186 -1.30 -20.12 8.97
CA MET A 186 -0.95 -21.36 9.66
C MET A 186 -1.35 -22.58 8.83
N LEU A 187 -2.59 -22.59 8.30
CA LEU A 187 -3.07 -23.64 7.42
C LEU A 187 -2.32 -23.68 6.09
N ALA A 188 -1.93 -22.52 5.54
CA ALA A 188 -1.13 -22.45 4.32
C ALA A 188 0.32 -22.98 4.50
N CYS A 189 0.84 -23.02 5.73
CA CYS A 189 2.16 -23.58 6.03
C CYS A 189 2.12 -25.11 6.23
N LEU A 190 0.93 -25.68 6.50
CA LEU A 190 0.74 -27.10 6.75
C LEU A 190 1.32 -28.02 5.64
N PRO A 191 1.19 -27.72 4.34
CA PRO A 191 1.78 -28.56 3.28
C PRO A 191 3.30 -28.59 3.31
N LEU A 192 3.95 -27.48 3.68
CA LEU A 192 5.41 -27.40 3.82
C LEU A 192 5.88 -28.25 5.00
N LEU A 193 5.16 -28.17 6.12
CA LEU A 193 5.41 -29.04 7.28
C LEU A 193 5.22 -30.52 6.91
N GLY A 194 4.17 -30.85 6.15
CA GLY A 194 3.92 -32.20 5.66
C GLY A 194 5.04 -32.74 4.75
N LEU A 195 5.55 -31.92 3.84
CA LEU A 195 6.70 -32.28 2.99
C LEU A 195 7.97 -32.48 3.82
N GLY A 196 8.21 -31.64 4.83
CA GLY A 196 9.36 -31.79 5.74
C GLY A 196 9.31 -33.09 6.55
N LEU A 197 8.14 -33.41 7.12
CA LEU A 197 7.94 -34.66 7.84
C LEU A 197 8.07 -35.88 6.92
N GLY A 198 7.53 -35.84 5.70
CA GLY A 198 7.66 -36.91 4.73
C GLY A 198 9.12 -37.18 4.31
N ALA A 199 9.92 -36.13 4.18
CA ALA A 199 11.36 -36.27 3.92
C ALA A 199 12.12 -36.91 5.09
N SER A 200 11.68 -36.67 6.34
CA SER A 200 12.32 -37.25 7.54
C SER A 200 12.13 -38.77 7.67
N THR A 201 11.03 -39.31 7.14
CA THR A 201 10.75 -40.76 7.10
C THR A 201 11.58 -41.49 6.04
N GLY A 202 12.45 -40.80 5.29
CA GLY A 202 13.26 -41.40 4.23
C GLY A 202 12.50 -41.69 2.93
N ALA A 203 11.23 -41.28 2.83
CA ALA A 203 10.62 -41.10 1.51
C ALA A 203 11.50 -40.08 0.76
N ASN A 204 11.67 -40.26 -0.55
CA ASN A 204 12.39 -39.29 -1.38
C ASN A 204 11.36 -38.40 -2.11
N PRO A 205 10.61 -37.53 -1.40
CA PRO A 205 9.51 -36.76 -1.98
C PRO A 205 10.02 -35.82 -3.07
N PHE A 206 11.25 -35.31 -2.95
CA PHE A 206 11.89 -34.50 -3.98
C PHE A 206 12.15 -35.33 -5.26
N GLY A 207 12.63 -36.56 -5.13
CA GLY A 207 12.77 -37.48 -6.25
C GLY A 207 11.44 -37.82 -6.93
N PHE A 208 10.36 -37.98 -6.16
CA PHE A 208 9.02 -38.23 -6.72
C PHE A 208 8.41 -36.97 -7.36
N LEU A 209 8.49 -35.80 -6.71
CA LEU A 209 7.93 -34.54 -7.20
C LEU A 209 8.59 -34.06 -8.48
N PHE A 210 9.93 -34.15 -8.57
CA PHE A 210 10.69 -33.66 -9.73
C PHE A 210 10.99 -34.75 -10.76
N GLY A 211 10.93 -36.02 -10.36
CA GLY A 211 11.24 -37.16 -11.23
C GLY A 211 10.03 -37.83 -11.89
N THR A 212 8.81 -37.59 -11.40
CA THR A 212 7.60 -38.24 -11.97
C THR A 212 6.58 -37.22 -12.52
N PRO A 213 5.91 -37.53 -13.65
CA PRO A 213 4.88 -36.65 -14.21
C PRO A 213 3.68 -36.47 -13.27
N ILE A 214 3.37 -37.48 -12.44
CA ILE A 214 2.32 -37.43 -11.42
C ILE A 214 2.72 -36.47 -10.29
N GLY A 215 3.97 -36.52 -9.83
CA GLY A 215 4.51 -35.60 -8.82
C GLY A 215 4.49 -34.14 -9.27
N LEU A 216 4.85 -33.88 -10.52
CA LEU A 216 4.73 -32.55 -11.13
C LEU A 216 3.28 -32.08 -11.17
N GLY A 217 2.34 -32.96 -11.55
CA GLY A 217 0.91 -32.64 -11.53
C GLY A 217 0.41 -32.23 -10.14
N CYS A 218 0.80 -32.98 -9.11
CA CYS A 218 0.45 -32.68 -7.73
C CYS A 218 1.05 -31.34 -7.25
N LEU A 219 2.31 -31.06 -7.60
CA LEU A 219 2.97 -29.79 -7.28
C LEU A 219 2.24 -28.60 -7.90
N VAL A 220 1.82 -28.73 -9.16
CA VAL A 220 1.05 -27.69 -9.85
C VAL A 220 -0.29 -27.49 -9.15
N VAL A 221 -1.06 -28.55 -8.93
CA VAL A 221 -2.37 -28.46 -8.29
C VAL A 221 -2.28 -27.84 -6.90
N GLY A 222 -1.36 -28.30 -6.05
CA GLY A 222 -1.15 -27.76 -4.71
C GLY A 222 -0.75 -26.28 -4.70
N SER A 223 0.21 -25.89 -5.57
CA SER A 223 0.64 -24.49 -5.68
C SER A 223 -0.48 -23.59 -6.19
N THR A 224 -1.30 -24.10 -7.13
CA THR A 224 -2.43 -23.34 -7.69
C THR A 224 -3.53 -23.16 -6.64
N LEU A 225 -3.87 -24.21 -5.89
CA LEU A 225 -4.86 -24.13 -4.81
C LEU A 225 -4.41 -23.17 -3.71
N ALA A 226 -3.14 -23.23 -3.31
CA ALA A 226 -2.57 -22.31 -2.33
C ALA A 226 -2.62 -20.85 -2.83
N GLY A 227 -2.19 -20.62 -4.08
CA GLY A 227 -2.25 -19.30 -4.71
C GLY A 227 -3.68 -18.75 -4.81
N LEU A 228 -4.65 -19.59 -5.21
CA LEU A 228 -6.06 -19.21 -5.26
C LEU A 228 -6.63 -18.89 -3.87
N GLY A 229 -6.29 -19.67 -2.85
CA GLY A 229 -6.69 -19.42 -1.46
C GLY A 229 -6.20 -18.07 -0.94
N LEU A 230 -4.93 -17.76 -1.17
CA LEU A 230 -4.34 -16.46 -0.81
C LEU A 230 -4.96 -15.30 -1.59
N LEU A 231 -5.14 -15.44 -2.90
CA LEU A 231 -5.82 -14.43 -3.73
C LEU A 231 -7.25 -14.18 -3.28
N TRP A 232 -7.96 -15.22 -2.86
CA TRP A 232 -9.33 -15.11 -2.37
C TRP A 232 -9.39 -14.39 -1.03
N VAL A 233 -8.52 -14.73 -0.07
CA VAL A 233 -8.42 -14.03 1.22
C VAL A 233 -8.04 -12.56 1.05
N GLU A 234 -7.08 -12.26 0.16
CA GLU A 234 -6.73 -10.87 -0.13
C GLU A 234 -7.86 -10.09 -0.81
N ARG A 235 -8.62 -10.74 -1.70
CA ARG A 235 -9.80 -10.13 -2.32
C ARG A 235 -10.91 -9.87 -1.31
N LEU A 236 -11.17 -10.82 -0.42
CA LEU A 236 -12.14 -10.64 0.68
C LEU A 236 -11.74 -9.47 1.57
N ALA A 237 -10.46 -9.40 1.93
CA ALA A 237 -9.94 -8.32 2.74
C ALA A 237 -10.02 -6.96 2.04
N ARG A 238 -9.68 -6.89 0.74
CA ARG A 238 -9.81 -5.64 -0.04
C ARG A 238 -11.25 -5.17 -0.12
N ARG A 239 -12.20 -6.08 -0.35
CA ARG A 239 -13.64 -5.74 -0.36
C ARG A 239 -14.14 -5.27 1.00
N ALA A 240 -13.58 -5.79 2.09
CA ALA A 240 -13.90 -5.31 3.44
C ALA A 240 -13.29 -3.93 3.74
N GLU A 241 -12.12 -3.62 3.17
CA GLU A 241 -11.46 -2.30 3.28
C GLU A 241 -12.11 -1.23 2.38
N GLU A 242 -12.72 -1.62 1.27
CA GLU A 242 -13.39 -0.77 0.27
C GLU A 242 -14.90 -0.57 0.56
N GLY A 243 -15.32 -0.57 1.84
CA GLY A 243 -16.73 -0.53 2.27
C GLY A 243 -17.67 0.41 1.46
N PRO A 244 -18.98 0.07 1.43
CA PRO A 244 -19.96 0.35 0.36
C PRO A 244 -20.14 1.82 -0.06
#